data_AF-A0A2N7U7N6-F1
#
_entry.id   AF-A0A2N7U7N6-F1
#
_cell.length_a   1.000
_cell.length_b   1.000
_cell.length_c   1.000
_cell.angle_alpha   90.00
_cell.angle_beta   90.00
_cell.angle_gamma   90.00
#
_symmetry.space_group_name_H-M   'P 1'
#
loop_
_entity.id
_entity.type
_entity.pdbx_description
1 polymer ?
#
loop_
_entity_poly.entity_id
_entity_poly.type
_entity_poly.pdbx_seq_one_letter_code
_entity_poly.pdbx_strand_id
1 'polypeptide(L)'
;MANPASLPPSPTPGDGSLEALLLGCTEGTKASFDRLAATCLPRMLGLAYLFFEQPHHGEAVCGDMLLLAWRNLDQWDARQPAATWLYTILGSRLYTQLLAIHGSRREVAQRLEGLGLADMGTMSSPTGPRPSGLSGDFLQALAETTPPVTPTERFRNDMETLITAEINQRHSPRTPTGERAYPPLYDPALRHRMLKSRIAFTIKEGFKRRLGGPLENGLLHRWLESKPGSAMLEAQGLPRRSIEAYLDGKLDLEVDTSVLHKGINFPRSFPNRALRRKASNVFIWPGDWDLVLTELAESDRREFITDLWQHRLDLTASHGYARLLAALERGAPVSSHRQGILLNSEARILTYLQRYRLYMEDMSCFGFKASMGSDRLGVAIDRDGNLIKINKGLHRLAMAQVLGIQRVTVRIRAIHQLWWLQKKGRAEGKAALANVESALATLANRQRDV
;
A
#
# COMPACT_ATOMS: atom_id res chain seq x y z
N MET A 1 21.33 -26.51 -17.14
CA MET A 1 20.45 -26.52 -18.32
C MET A 1 19.05 -26.85 -17.85
N ALA A 2 18.21 -25.83 -17.68
CA ALA A 2 16.85 -25.95 -17.20
C ALA A 2 15.89 -25.62 -18.36
N ASN A 3 14.85 -26.44 -18.49
CA ASN A 3 13.88 -26.44 -19.57
C ASN A 3 13.10 -25.11 -19.59
N PRO A 4 13.06 -24.35 -20.71
CA PRO A 4 12.23 -23.16 -20.79
C PRO A 4 10.77 -23.61 -20.92
N ALA A 5 9.98 -23.33 -19.88
CA ALA A 5 8.53 -23.49 -19.93
C ALA A 5 7.98 -22.71 -21.14
N SER A 6 7.30 -23.43 -22.01
CA SER A 6 6.60 -22.91 -23.18
C SER A 6 5.62 -21.82 -22.77
N LEU A 7 5.91 -20.59 -23.20
CA LEU A 7 4.93 -19.51 -23.20
C LEU A 7 3.74 -19.92 -24.08
N PRO A 8 2.49 -19.66 -23.68
CA PRO A 8 1.34 -19.89 -24.53
C PRO A 8 1.46 -19.06 -25.82
N PRO A 9 0.91 -19.54 -26.96
CA PRO A 9 0.96 -18.81 -28.22
C PRO A 9 0.27 -17.45 -28.07
N SER A 10 0.90 -16.41 -28.61
CA SER A 10 0.34 -15.06 -28.67
C SER A 10 -1.04 -15.10 -29.35
N PRO A 11 -2.09 -14.53 -28.74
CA PRO A 11 -3.42 -14.52 -29.32
C PRO A 11 -3.44 -13.71 -30.62
N THR A 12 -4.10 -14.25 -31.65
CA THR A 12 -4.37 -13.57 -32.92
C THR A 12 -5.28 -12.35 -32.68
N PRO A 13 -5.13 -11.22 -33.42
CA PRO A 13 -5.82 -9.95 -33.12
C PRO A 13 -7.32 -9.89 -33.52
N GLY A 14 -8.05 -11.01 -33.43
CA GLY A 14 -9.38 -11.17 -34.02
C GLY A 14 -10.56 -11.22 -33.06
N ASP A 15 -10.38 -11.66 -31.82
CA ASP A 15 -11.50 -11.79 -30.88
C ASP A 15 -11.54 -10.57 -29.96
N GLY A 16 -12.53 -9.70 -30.15
CA GLY A 16 -12.86 -8.59 -29.25
C GLY A 16 -13.34 -9.02 -27.86
N SER A 17 -12.94 -10.21 -27.40
CA SER A 17 -13.26 -10.71 -26.06
C SER A 17 -12.57 -9.85 -24.99
N LEU A 18 -13.21 -9.73 -23.83
CA LEU A 18 -12.66 -8.97 -22.71
C LEU A 18 -11.34 -9.56 -22.22
N GLU A 19 -11.19 -10.88 -22.29
CA GLU A 19 -9.98 -11.61 -21.94
C GLU A 19 -8.79 -11.19 -22.83
N ALA A 20 -8.99 -11.14 -24.15
CA ALA A 20 -7.96 -10.70 -25.08
C ALA A 20 -7.59 -9.23 -24.87
N LEU A 21 -8.58 -8.38 -24.56
CA LEU A 21 -8.35 -6.97 -24.25
C LEU A 21 -7.56 -6.77 -22.95
N LEU A 22 -7.86 -7.52 -21.89
CA LEU A 22 -7.09 -7.47 -20.63
C LEU A 22 -5.65 -7.97 -20.84
N LEU A 23 -5.46 -9.07 -21.58
CA LEU A 23 -4.13 -9.55 -21.94
C LEU A 23 -3.34 -8.51 -22.74
N GLY A 24 -3.97 -7.86 -23.72
CA GLY A 24 -3.35 -6.79 -24.49
C GLY A 24 -3.00 -5.54 -23.66
N CYS A 25 -3.66 -5.32 -22.52
CA CYS A 25 -3.33 -4.25 -21.60
C CYS A 25 -2.05 -4.53 -20.79
N THR A 26 -1.61 -5.79 -20.68
CA THR A 26 -0.36 -6.13 -19.96
C THR A 26 0.88 -5.51 -20.63
N GLU A 27 0.85 -5.33 -21.96
CA GLU A 27 1.85 -4.59 -22.72
C GLU A 27 1.94 -3.12 -22.28
N GLY A 28 0.85 -2.59 -21.76
CA GLY A 28 0.76 -1.23 -21.20
C GLY A 28 0.70 -0.12 -22.24
N THR A 29 0.10 -0.38 -23.39
CA THR A 29 -0.10 0.62 -24.44
C THR A 29 -1.42 1.38 -24.21
N LYS A 30 -1.45 2.65 -24.60
CA LYS A 30 -2.67 3.47 -24.54
C LYS A 30 -3.78 2.89 -25.42
N ALA A 31 -3.43 2.41 -26.61
CA ALA A 31 -4.39 1.82 -27.54
C ALA A 31 -5.12 0.59 -26.98
N SER A 32 -4.42 -0.28 -26.23
CA SER A 32 -5.06 -1.41 -25.55
C SER A 32 -6.04 -0.95 -24.47
N PHE A 33 -5.67 0.07 -23.69
CA PHE A 33 -6.58 0.66 -22.70
C PHE A 33 -7.81 1.31 -23.36
N ASP A 34 -7.60 2.11 -24.42
CA ASP A 34 -8.68 2.80 -25.13
C ASP A 34 -9.68 1.78 -25.69
N ARG A 35 -9.21 0.65 -26.23
CA ARG A 35 -10.09 -0.46 -26.67
C ARG A 35 -10.83 -1.11 -25.51
N LEU A 36 -10.15 -1.41 -24.40
CA LEU A 36 -10.81 -1.95 -23.21
C LEU A 36 -11.93 -1.03 -22.73
N ALA A 37 -11.61 0.26 -22.55
CA ALA A 37 -12.56 1.27 -22.10
C ALA A 37 -13.73 1.41 -23.08
N ALA A 38 -13.48 1.50 -24.39
CA ALA A 38 -14.55 1.60 -25.40
C ALA A 38 -15.53 0.41 -25.34
N THR A 39 -15.03 -0.79 -25.04
CA THR A 39 -15.84 -2.02 -24.95
C THR A 39 -16.69 -2.08 -23.68
N CYS A 40 -16.13 -1.79 -22.51
CA CYS A 40 -16.82 -2.03 -21.23
C CYS A 40 -17.49 -0.79 -20.61
N LEU A 41 -16.92 0.40 -20.84
CA LEU A 41 -17.31 1.62 -20.12
C LEU A 41 -18.77 2.02 -20.32
N PRO A 42 -19.37 1.97 -21.53
CA PRO A 42 -20.75 2.40 -21.70
C PRO A 42 -21.75 1.60 -20.87
N ARG A 43 -21.57 0.27 -20.78
CA ARG A 43 -22.43 -0.59 -19.97
C ARG A 43 -22.24 -0.35 -18.47
N MET A 44 -20.97 -0.18 -18.05
CA MET A 44 -20.65 0.10 -16.65
C MET A 44 -21.18 1.46 -16.19
N LEU A 45 -21.19 2.47 -17.07
CA LEU A 45 -21.81 3.77 -16.78
C LEU A 45 -23.32 3.66 -16.64
N GLY A 46 -23.98 2.95 -17.58
CA GLY A 46 -25.42 2.68 -17.48
C GLY A 46 -25.77 2.02 -16.15
N LEU A 47 -25.01 1.00 -15.76
CA LEU A 47 -25.16 0.33 -14.48
C LEU A 47 -24.91 1.29 -13.30
N ALA A 48 -23.82 2.05 -13.30
CA ALA A 48 -23.50 2.98 -12.23
C ALA A 48 -24.58 4.06 -12.04
N TYR A 49 -25.23 4.51 -13.11
CA TYR A 49 -26.30 5.51 -13.06
C TYR A 49 -27.59 4.97 -12.42
N LEU A 50 -27.78 3.64 -12.33
CA LEU A 50 -28.86 3.08 -11.52
C LEU A 50 -28.67 3.35 -10.02
N PHE A 51 -27.41 3.46 -9.56
CA PHE A 51 -27.09 3.63 -8.15
C PHE A 51 -27.03 5.09 -7.70
N PHE A 52 -26.78 6.03 -8.61
CA PHE A 52 -26.53 7.44 -8.27
C PHE A 52 -27.50 8.40 -8.94
N GLU A 53 -27.99 9.36 -8.17
CA GLU A 53 -28.83 10.45 -8.70
C GLU A 53 -28.01 11.46 -9.53
N GLN A 54 -26.73 11.63 -9.18
CA GLN A 54 -25.85 12.58 -9.85
C GLN A 54 -24.92 11.83 -10.82
N PRO A 55 -24.97 12.11 -12.14
CA PRO A 55 -24.20 11.38 -13.15
C PRO A 55 -22.68 11.35 -12.90
N HIS A 56 -22.11 12.45 -12.40
CA HIS A 56 -20.67 12.55 -12.16
C HIS A 56 -20.15 11.55 -11.11
N HIS A 57 -21.00 11.06 -10.20
CA HIS A 57 -20.62 9.98 -9.28
C HIS A 57 -20.43 8.65 -10.02
N GLY A 58 -21.28 8.35 -11.01
CA GLY A 58 -21.13 7.17 -11.85
C GLY A 58 -19.86 7.23 -12.69
N GLU A 59 -19.58 8.39 -13.30
CA GLU A 59 -18.33 8.61 -14.05
C GLU A 59 -17.10 8.45 -13.16
N ALA A 60 -17.09 9.04 -11.96
CA ALA A 60 -15.98 8.91 -11.01
C ALA A 60 -15.73 7.43 -10.61
N VAL A 61 -16.80 6.68 -10.33
CA VAL A 61 -16.72 5.25 -9.99
C VAL A 61 -16.16 4.44 -11.15
N CYS A 62 -16.66 4.64 -12.38
CA CYS A 62 -16.18 3.91 -13.56
C CYS A 62 -14.74 4.27 -13.92
N GLY A 63 -14.36 5.54 -13.79
CA GLY A 63 -12.98 5.99 -14.02
C GLY A 63 -11.99 5.36 -13.04
N ASP A 64 -12.32 5.37 -11.75
CA ASP A 64 -11.51 4.69 -10.73
C ASP A 64 -11.43 3.19 -10.98
N MET A 65 -12.55 2.55 -11.32
CA MET A 65 -12.58 1.11 -11.60
C MET A 65 -11.61 0.76 -12.75
N LEU A 66 -11.62 1.50 -13.85
CA LEU A 66 -10.70 1.27 -14.98
C LEU A 66 -9.24 1.47 -14.57
N LEU A 67 -8.94 2.51 -13.79
CA LEU A 67 -7.58 2.77 -13.30
C LEU A 67 -7.11 1.69 -12.32
N LEU A 68 -8.01 1.20 -11.45
CA LEU A 68 -7.71 0.10 -10.54
C LEU A 68 -7.51 -1.20 -11.31
N ALA A 69 -8.34 -1.52 -12.29
CA ALA A 69 -8.16 -2.68 -13.15
C ALA A 69 -6.79 -2.61 -13.85
N TRP A 70 -6.46 -1.47 -14.46
CA TRP A 70 -5.17 -1.24 -15.13
C TRP A 70 -3.97 -1.47 -14.20
N ARG A 71 -4.02 -0.94 -12.97
CA ARG A 71 -2.93 -1.07 -11.99
C ARG A 71 -2.77 -2.48 -11.41
N ASN A 72 -3.79 -3.31 -11.54
CA ASN A 72 -3.86 -4.64 -10.92
C ASN A 72 -4.06 -5.76 -11.93
N LEU A 73 -3.72 -5.53 -13.21
CA LEU A 73 -3.78 -6.56 -14.25
C LEU A 73 -3.01 -7.83 -13.90
N ASP A 74 -1.95 -7.72 -13.10
CA ASP A 74 -1.14 -8.84 -12.62
C ASP A 74 -1.87 -9.72 -11.59
N GLN A 75 -2.98 -9.26 -11.02
CA GLN A 75 -3.81 -10.01 -10.09
C GLN A 75 -5.02 -10.67 -10.74
N TRP A 76 -5.28 -10.39 -12.03
CA TRP A 76 -6.32 -11.11 -12.74
C TRP A 76 -5.87 -12.54 -13.00
N ASP A 77 -6.64 -13.50 -12.48
CA ASP A 77 -6.47 -14.92 -12.74
C ASP A 77 -7.27 -15.28 -14.00
N ALA A 78 -6.60 -15.80 -15.03
CA ALA A 78 -7.25 -16.20 -16.28
C ALA A 78 -8.31 -17.31 -16.10
N ARG A 79 -8.35 -17.98 -14.94
CA ARG A 79 -9.43 -18.91 -14.57
C ARG A 79 -10.74 -18.20 -14.20
N GLN A 80 -10.69 -16.92 -13.84
CA GLN A 80 -11.85 -16.08 -13.58
C GLN A 80 -12.23 -15.32 -14.86
N PRO A 81 -13.52 -15.31 -15.26
CA PRO A 81 -13.97 -14.50 -16.39
C PRO A 81 -13.58 -13.04 -16.25
N ALA A 82 -13.09 -12.42 -17.32
CA ALA A 82 -12.60 -11.04 -17.29
C ALA A 82 -13.70 -10.06 -16.87
N ALA A 83 -14.93 -10.30 -17.35
CA ALA A 83 -16.11 -9.51 -16.99
C ALA A 83 -16.37 -9.57 -15.48
N THR A 84 -16.48 -10.76 -14.88
CA THR A 84 -16.70 -10.94 -13.43
C THR A 84 -15.64 -10.22 -12.61
N TRP A 85 -14.37 -10.28 -13.02
CA TRP A 85 -13.28 -9.60 -12.33
C TRP A 85 -13.45 -8.06 -12.37
N LEU A 86 -13.73 -7.49 -13.55
CA LEU A 86 -13.98 -6.06 -13.70
C LEU A 86 -15.21 -5.60 -12.89
N TYR A 87 -16.30 -6.36 -12.91
CA TYR A 87 -17.51 -6.07 -12.14
C TYR A 87 -17.30 -6.22 -10.63
N THR A 88 -16.36 -7.07 -10.19
CA THR A 88 -15.96 -7.15 -8.78
C THR A 88 -15.29 -5.85 -8.31
N ILE A 89 -14.43 -5.26 -9.16
CA ILE A 89 -13.81 -3.95 -8.90
C ILE A 89 -14.88 -2.87 -8.90
N LEU A 90 -15.79 -2.88 -9.89
CA LEU A 90 -16.91 -1.94 -9.96
C LEU A 90 -17.78 -2.00 -8.71
N GLY A 91 -18.17 -3.19 -8.25
CA GLY A 91 -18.96 -3.39 -7.05
C GLY A 91 -18.28 -2.88 -5.78
N SER A 92 -16.95 -3.01 -5.69
CA SER A 92 -16.17 -2.38 -4.62
C SER A 92 -16.25 -0.85 -4.64
N ARG A 93 -16.11 -0.26 -5.83
CA ARG A 93 -16.18 1.21 -6.00
C ARG A 93 -17.59 1.76 -5.80
N LEU A 94 -18.62 1.06 -6.27
CA LEU A 94 -20.02 1.40 -6.00
C LEU A 94 -20.27 1.40 -4.48
N TYR A 95 -19.87 0.35 -3.77
CA TYR A 95 -20.09 0.25 -2.33
C TYR A 95 -19.43 1.38 -1.54
N THR A 96 -18.16 1.68 -1.83
CA THR A 96 -17.37 2.71 -1.13
C THR A 96 -17.88 4.13 -1.41
N GLN A 97 -18.36 4.38 -2.64
CA GLN A 97 -19.03 5.62 -3.04
C GLN A 97 -20.40 5.77 -2.37
N LEU A 98 -21.24 4.72 -2.38
CA LEU A 98 -22.54 4.71 -1.70
C LEU A 98 -22.39 4.93 -0.20
N LEU A 99 -21.40 4.31 0.44
CA LEU A 99 -21.06 4.58 1.85
C LEU A 99 -20.65 6.04 2.09
N ALA A 100 -20.11 6.73 1.08
CA ALA A 100 -19.71 8.13 1.22
C ALA A 100 -20.92 9.06 1.20
N ILE A 101 -21.86 8.74 0.31
CA ILE A 101 -23.10 9.50 0.11
C ILE A 101 -24.07 9.25 1.28
N HIS A 102 -24.21 8.00 1.69
CA HIS A 102 -25.23 7.59 2.66
C HIS A 102 -24.71 7.47 4.09
N GLY A 103 -23.39 7.50 4.33
CA GLY A 103 -22.82 7.55 5.68
C GLY A 103 -22.71 6.20 6.41
N SER A 104 -23.69 5.30 6.28
CA SER A 104 -23.67 4.00 6.97
C SER A 104 -24.00 2.79 6.08
N ARG A 105 -23.56 1.60 6.53
CA ARG A 105 -23.88 0.32 5.86
C ARG A 105 -25.39 0.05 5.83
N ARG A 106 -26.11 0.49 6.86
CA ARG A 106 -27.56 0.31 6.96
C ARG A 106 -28.28 1.13 5.89
N GLU A 107 -27.90 2.38 5.70
CA GLU A 107 -28.51 3.26 4.69
C GLU A 107 -28.16 2.80 3.27
N VAL A 108 -26.94 2.29 3.05
CA VAL A 108 -26.59 1.64 1.77
C VAL A 108 -27.49 0.42 1.51
N ALA A 109 -27.69 -0.45 2.50
CA ALA A 109 -28.58 -1.59 2.35
C ALA A 109 -30.02 -1.19 2.04
N GLN A 110 -30.57 -0.19 2.74
CA GLN A 110 -31.90 0.35 2.48
C GLN A 110 -32.02 0.96 1.08
N ARG A 111 -30.97 1.65 0.61
CA ARG A 111 -30.93 2.19 -0.76
C ARG A 111 -30.97 1.07 -1.79
N LEU A 112 -30.20 0.01 -1.60
CA LEU A 112 -30.19 -1.15 -2.49
C LEU A 112 -31.55 -1.87 -2.48
N GLU A 113 -32.19 -1.96 -1.32
CA GLU A 113 -33.53 -2.52 -1.19
C GLU A 113 -34.58 -1.70 -1.97
N GLY A 114 -34.54 -0.37 -1.89
CA GLY A 114 -35.40 0.51 -2.68
C GLY A 114 -35.19 0.40 -4.20
N LEU A 115 -34.04 -0.10 -4.65
CA LEU A 115 -33.76 -0.41 -6.05
C LEU A 115 -34.21 -1.83 -6.46
N GLY A 116 -34.83 -2.59 -5.55
CA GLY A 116 -35.21 -3.98 -5.79
C GLY A 116 -34.02 -4.96 -5.74
N LEU A 117 -32.91 -4.58 -5.13
CA LEU A 117 -31.67 -5.37 -5.04
C LEU A 117 -31.50 -6.02 -3.64
N ALA A 118 -32.59 -6.09 -2.85
CA ALA A 118 -32.60 -6.34 -1.40
C ALA A 118 -32.27 -7.78 -0.96
N ASP A 119 -32.59 -8.78 -1.79
CA ASP A 119 -32.63 -10.19 -1.35
C ASP A 119 -31.26 -10.88 -1.37
N MET A 120 -30.21 -10.08 -1.30
CA MET A 120 -28.86 -10.49 -1.62
C MET A 120 -28.07 -10.34 -0.32
N GLY A 121 -27.82 -11.46 0.36
CA GLY A 121 -27.09 -11.53 1.64
C GLY A 121 -25.70 -10.85 1.62
N THR A 122 -24.80 -11.18 2.54
CA THR A 122 -23.49 -10.52 2.54
C THR A 122 -22.40 -11.35 1.88
N MET A 123 -21.54 -10.72 1.09
CA MET A 123 -20.28 -11.29 0.60
C MET A 123 -19.08 -10.78 1.41
N SER A 124 -18.06 -11.62 1.54
CA SER A 124 -16.80 -11.22 2.19
C SER A 124 -16.06 -10.17 1.37
N SER A 125 -15.33 -9.28 2.04
CA SER A 125 -14.42 -8.33 1.40
C SER A 125 -13.28 -7.94 2.33
N PRO A 126 -12.20 -7.34 1.80
CA PRO A 126 -11.07 -6.92 2.63
C PRO A 126 -11.43 -5.94 3.75
N THR A 127 -12.50 -5.17 3.59
CA THR A 127 -12.98 -4.15 4.54
C THR A 127 -14.23 -4.61 5.32
N GLY A 128 -14.49 -5.92 5.34
CA GLY A 128 -15.64 -6.54 6.00
C GLY A 128 -16.80 -6.89 5.05
N PRO A 129 -17.94 -7.38 5.57
CA PRO A 129 -19.05 -7.82 4.74
C PRO A 129 -19.64 -6.69 3.88
N ARG A 130 -20.00 -7.02 2.63
CA ARG A 130 -20.68 -6.13 1.67
C ARG A 130 -21.97 -6.78 1.17
N PRO A 131 -22.99 -6.02 0.74
CA PRO A 131 -24.18 -6.59 0.10
C PRO A 131 -23.80 -7.40 -1.16
N SER A 132 -24.34 -8.61 -1.33
CA SER A 132 -24.05 -9.46 -2.50
C SER A 132 -24.74 -8.97 -3.78
N GLY A 133 -25.68 -8.01 -3.67
CA GLY A 133 -26.19 -7.22 -4.80
C GLY A 133 -25.14 -6.30 -5.42
N LEU A 134 -23.93 -6.25 -4.85
CA LEU A 134 -22.76 -5.59 -5.43
C LEU A 134 -21.65 -6.61 -5.79
N SER A 135 -21.97 -7.90 -5.90
CA SER A 135 -21.03 -8.92 -6.37
C SER A 135 -20.77 -8.79 -7.86
N GLY A 136 -19.59 -9.27 -8.31
CA GLY A 136 -19.21 -9.22 -9.72
C GLY A 136 -20.19 -9.93 -10.64
N ASP A 137 -20.64 -11.14 -10.26
CA ASP A 137 -21.56 -11.93 -11.07
C ASP A 137 -22.95 -11.27 -11.18
N PHE A 138 -23.47 -10.75 -10.07
CA PHE A 138 -24.75 -10.05 -10.07
C PHE A 138 -24.71 -8.78 -10.91
N LEU A 139 -23.67 -7.95 -10.73
CA LEU A 139 -23.52 -6.71 -11.48
C LEU A 139 -23.29 -6.98 -12.97
N GLN A 140 -22.60 -8.06 -13.33
CA GLN A 140 -22.48 -8.49 -14.71
C GLN A 140 -23.84 -8.84 -15.31
N ALA A 141 -24.64 -9.67 -14.63
CA ALA A 141 -25.97 -10.04 -15.10
C ALA A 141 -26.90 -8.82 -15.23
N LEU A 142 -26.85 -7.90 -14.27
CA LEU A 142 -27.62 -6.66 -14.30
C LEU A 142 -27.17 -5.74 -15.45
N ALA A 143 -25.89 -5.71 -15.79
CA ALA A 143 -25.38 -4.93 -16.91
C ALA A 143 -25.84 -5.43 -18.28
N GLU A 144 -26.25 -6.69 -18.41
CA GLU A 144 -26.80 -7.24 -19.67
C GLU A 144 -28.18 -6.69 -19.98
N THR A 145 -28.95 -6.30 -18.96
CA THR A 145 -30.29 -5.72 -19.12
C THR A 145 -30.31 -4.19 -19.01
N THR A 146 -29.19 -3.58 -18.62
CA THR A 146 -29.07 -2.13 -18.45
C THR A 146 -28.65 -1.45 -19.75
N PRO A 147 -29.37 -0.42 -20.23
CA PRO A 147 -28.97 0.33 -21.42
C PRO A 147 -27.58 0.97 -21.27
N PRO A 148 -26.70 0.86 -22.28
CA PRO A 148 -25.39 1.51 -22.23
C PRO A 148 -25.53 3.03 -22.31
N VAL A 149 -24.67 3.74 -21.60
CA VAL A 149 -24.62 5.20 -21.57
C VAL A 149 -23.31 5.70 -22.16
N THR A 150 -23.38 6.70 -23.03
CA THR A 150 -22.18 7.33 -23.59
C THR A 150 -21.50 8.22 -22.53
N PRO A 151 -20.18 8.07 -22.29
CA PRO A 151 -19.46 8.95 -21.37
C PRO A 151 -19.51 10.41 -21.82
N THR A 152 -19.48 11.36 -20.88
CA THR A 152 -19.33 12.77 -21.24
C THR A 152 -17.96 13.04 -21.84
N GLU A 153 -17.85 14.12 -22.62
CA GLU A 153 -16.56 14.54 -23.21
C GLU A 153 -15.53 14.90 -22.13
N ARG A 154 -15.97 15.61 -21.08
CA ARG A 154 -15.14 15.94 -19.92
C ARG A 154 -14.53 14.68 -19.31
N PHE A 155 -15.36 13.68 -19.01
CA PHE A 155 -14.89 12.45 -18.42
C PHE A 155 -13.91 11.68 -19.33
N ARG A 156 -14.14 11.66 -20.65
CA ARG A 156 -13.18 11.09 -21.61
C ARG A 156 -11.82 11.80 -21.54
N ASN A 157 -11.81 13.13 -21.52
CA ASN A 157 -10.58 13.92 -21.45
C ASN A 157 -9.83 13.71 -20.12
N ASP A 158 -10.57 13.64 -19.02
CA ASP A 158 -10.01 13.37 -17.69
C ASP A 158 -9.38 11.97 -17.64
N MET A 159 -10.06 10.96 -18.17
CA MET A 159 -9.55 9.59 -18.26
C MET A 159 -8.32 9.49 -19.16
N GLU A 160 -8.32 10.15 -20.31
CA GLU A 160 -7.18 10.20 -21.22
C GLU A 160 -5.95 10.83 -20.53
N THR A 161 -6.16 11.90 -19.77
CA THR A 161 -5.10 12.54 -18.99
C THR A 161 -4.52 11.58 -17.94
N LEU A 162 -5.39 10.89 -17.20
CA LEU A 162 -4.99 9.96 -16.15
C LEU A 162 -4.24 8.75 -16.69
N ILE A 163 -4.76 8.07 -17.72
CA ILE A 163 -4.09 6.89 -18.29
C ILE A 163 -2.76 7.25 -18.94
N THR A 164 -2.69 8.41 -19.61
CA THR A 164 -1.45 8.91 -20.20
C THR A 164 -0.40 9.15 -19.11
N ALA A 165 -0.80 9.70 -17.97
CA ALA A 165 0.08 9.85 -16.82
C ALA A 165 0.57 8.50 -16.25
N GLU A 166 -0.31 7.50 -16.13
CA GLU A 166 0.06 6.15 -15.68
C GLU A 166 1.07 5.47 -16.62
N ILE A 167 0.85 5.57 -17.94
CA ILE A 167 1.76 5.01 -18.95
C ILE A 167 3.11 5.75 -18.91
N ASN A 168 3.09 7.08 -18.91
CA ASN A 168 4.29 7.91 -18.86
C ASN A 168 5.08 7.75 -17.56
N GLN A 169 4.43 7.31 -16.47
CA GLN A 169 5.15 6.96 -15.24
C GLN A 169 6.20 5.89 -15.48
N ARG A 170 5.99 4.94 -16.42
CA ARG A 170 6.98 3.90 -16.77
C ARG A 170 8.27 4.48 -17.36
N HIS A 171 8.20 5.67 -17.94
CA HIS A 171 9.35 6.39 -18.52
C HIS A 171 9.89 7.49 -17.60
N SER A 172 9.21 7.76 -16.48
CA SER A 172 9.57 8.84 -15.57
C SER A 172 10.88 8.58 -14.81
N PRO A 173 11.60 9.65 -14.41
CA PRO A 173 12.86 9.54 -13.69
C PRO A 173 12.67 8.79 -12.37
N ARG A 174 13.66 7.96 -12.03
CA ARG A 174 13.70 7.27 -10.75
C ARG A 174 14.12 8.22 -9.63
N THR A 175 13.34 8.20 -8.56
CA THR A 175 13.65 8.77 -7.24
C THR A 175 14.90 8.13 -6.63
N PRO A 176 15.49 8.71 -5.58
CA PRO A 176 16.60 8.10 -4.85
C PRO A 176 16.30 6.72 -4.28
N THR A 177 15.04 6.43 -3.93
CA THR A 177 14.60 5.11 -3.44
C THR A 177 14.35 4.10 -4.56
N GLY A 178 14.49 4.50 -5.83
CA GLY A 178 14.32 3.64 -7.00
C GLY A 178 12.92 3.65 -7.59
N GLU A 179 11.93 4.19 -6.89
CA GLU A 179 10.56 4.37 -7.40
C GLU A 179 10.52 5.39 -8.52
N ARG A 180 9.61 5.24 -9.49
CA ARG A 180 9.44 6.22 -10.57
C ARG A 180 8.61 7.40 -10.10
N ALA A 181 9.09 8.62 -10.37
CA ALA A 181 8.34 9.84 -10.10
C ALA A 181 7.00 9.80 -10.86
N TYR A 182 5.94 10.33 -10.25
CA TYR A 182 4.64 10.39 -10.91
C TYR A 182 4.57 11.69 -11.73
N PRO A 183 4.44 11.62 -13.07
CA PRO A 183 4.62 12.79 -13.93
C PRO A 183 3.78 14.01 -13.54
N PRO A 184 2.48 13.88 -13.20
CA PRO A 184 1.66 15.03 -12.80
C PRO A 184 2.18 15.81 -11.59
N LEU A 185 2.90 15.14 -10.69
CA LEU A 185 3.47 15.74 -9.47
C LEU A 185 4.96 16.08 -9.62
N TYR A 186 5.58 15.64 -10.71
CA TYR A 186 6.98 15.83 -10.96
C TYR A 186 7.27 17.22 -11.52
N ASP A 187 8.29 17.87 -10.95
CA ASP A 187 8.77 19.15 -11.45
C ASP A 187 10.22 19.05 -11.95
N PRO A 188 10.51 19.50 -13.18
CA PRO A 188 11.87 19.53 -13.73
C PRO A 188 12.87 20.29 -12.84
N ALA A 189 12.46 21.31 -12.08
CA ALA A 189 13.33 22.03 -11.17
C ALA A 189 13.92 21.14 -10.06
N LEU A 190 13.26 20.02 -9.74
CA LEU A 190 13.76 19.05 -8.75
C LEU A 190 14.79 18.08 -9.33
N ARG A 191 14.99 18.03 -10.66
CA ARG A 191 15.83 17.03 -11.33
C ARG A 191 17.26 16.97 -10.77
N HIS A 192 17.93 18.11 -10.61
CA HIS A 192 19.30 18.14 -10.09
C HIS A 192 19.38 17.71 -8.63
N ARG A 193 18.43 18.14 -7.79
CA ARG A 193 18.35 17.75 -6.37
C ARG A 193 18.08 16.25 -6.23
N MET A 194 17.18 15.71 -7.05
CA MET A 194 16.90 14.27 -7.15
C MET A 194 18.15 13.49 -7.58
N LEU A 195 18.84 13.93 -8.63
CA LEU A 195 20.05 13.28 -9.13
C LEU A 195 21.14 13.25 -8.05
N LYS A 196 21.40 14.38 -7.38
CA LYS A 196 22.37 14.46 -6.27
C LYS A 196 21.99 13.50 -5.15
N SER A 197 20.73 13.48 -4.74
CA SER A 197 20.25 12.57 -3.70
C SER A 197 20.33 11.10 -4.12
N ARG A 198 20.14 10.79 -5.41
CA ARG A 198 20.29 9.44 -5.96
C ARG A 198 21.75 9.00 -5.97
N ILE A 199 22.67 9.85 -6.44
CA ILE A 199 24.11 9.55 -6.40
C ILE A 199 24.56 9.28 -4.96
N ALA A 200 24.18 10.15 -4.02
CA ALA A 200 24.49 9.95 -2.60
C ALA A 200 23.91 8.64 -2.06
N PHE A 201 22.67 8.29 -2.43
CA PHE A 201 22.04 7.03 -2.05
C PHE A 201 22.75 5.82 -2.67
N THR A 202 23.08 5.85 -3.96
CA THR A 202 23.77 4.77 -4.68
C THR A 202 25.18 4.56 -4.15
N ILE A 203 25.94 5.61 -3.88
CA ILE A 203 27.27 5.51 -3.26
C ILE A 203 27.13 4.87 -1.88
N LYS A 204 26.19 5.35 -1.07
CA LYS A 204 25.94 4.83 0.27
C LYS A 204 25.52 3.35 0.26
N GLU A 205 24.54 2.98 -0.56
CA GLU A 205 24.10 1.57 -0.65
C GLU A 205 25.14 0.70 -1.35
N GLY A 206 25.93 1.23 -2.29
CA GLY A 206 27.07 0.54 -2.90
C GLY A 206 28.17 0.21 -1.89
N PHE A 207 28.57 1.18 -1.07
CA PHE A 207 29.49 0.98 0.05
C PHE A 207 28.95 -0.08 1.03
N LYS A 208 27.66 0.05 1.40
CA LYS A 208 27.03 -0.93 2.27
C LYS A 208 26.90 -2.31 1.65
N ARG A 209 26.71 -2.46 0.35
CA ARG A 209 26.62 -3.77 -0.32
C ARG A 209 27.99 -4.42 -0.51
N ARG A 210 29.01 -3.65 -0.88
CA ARG A 210 30.36 -4.17 -1.20
C ARG A 210 31.24 -4.38 0.03
N LEU A 211 31.14 -3.49 1.02
CA LEU A 211 32.00 -3.52 2.20
C LEU A 211 31.20 -3.82 3.46
N GLY A 212 30.10 -3.11 3.68
CA GLY A 212 29.27 -3.29 4.87
C GLY A 212 28.67 -4.70 4.99
N GLY A 213 28.04 -5.20 3.93
CA GLY A 213 27.31 -6.46 3.90
C GLY A 213 28.20 -7.68 4.17
N PRO A 214 29.33 -7.85 3.45
CA PRO A 214 30.26 -8.94 3.73
C PRO A 214 30.82 -8.90 5.15
N LEU A 215 31.14 -7.71 5.67
CA LEU A 215 31.61 -7.55 7.05
C LEU A 215 30.50 -7.88 8.07
N GLU A 216 29.29 -7.35 7.90
CA GLU A 216 28.13 -7.65 8.75
C GLU A 216 27.80 -9.15 8.73
N ASN A 217 27.86 -9.79 7.55
CA ASN A 217 27.64 -11.23 7.40
C ASN A 217 28.74 -12.06 8.04
N GLY A 218 30.01 -11.64 7.92
CA GLY A 218 31.13 -12.29 8.59
C GLY A 218 31.03 -12.18 10.12
N LEU A 219 30.63 -11.01 10.63
CA LEU A 219 30.36 -10.80 12.05
C LEU A 219 29.21 -11.70 12.53
N LEU A 220 28.10 -11.75 11.78
CA LEU A 220 26.98 -12.64 12.11
C LEU A 220 27.41 -14.12 12.08
N HIS A 221 28.16 -14.54 11.08
CA HIS A 221 28.62 -15.92 10.97
C HIS A 221 29.53 -16.32 12.13
N ARG A 222 30.46 -15.44 12.53
CA ARG A 222 31.28 -15.64 13.73
C ARG A 222 30.44 -15.74 14.99
N TRP A 223 29.39 -14.92 15.12
CA TRP A 223 28.47 -15.00 16.25
C TRP A 223 27.66 -16.30 16.24
N LEU A 224 27.16 -16.74 15.08
CA LEU A 224 26.41 -18.00 14.93
C LEU A 224 27.23 -19.22 15.36
N GLU A 225 28.55 -19.18 15.13
CA GLU A 225 29.50 -20.23 15.52
C GLU A 225 30.04 -20.06 16.96
N SER A 226 29.51 -19.12 17.75
CA SER A 226 29.96 -18.82 19.12
C SER A 226 31.47 -18.56 19.23
N LYS A 227 32.09 -17.97 18.21
CA LYS A 227 33.52 -17.64 18.21
C LYS A 227 33.86 -16.51 19.21
N PRO A 228 35.13 -16.38 19.64
CA PRO A 228 35.55 -15.29 20.53
C PRO A 228 35.10 -13.91 20.03
N GLY A 229 34.54 -13.11 20.95
CA GLY A 229 33.93 -11.80 20.68
C GLY A 229 32.42 -11.83 20.40
N SER A 230 31.79 -13.02 20.35
CA SER A 230 30.35 -13.19 20.14
C SER A 230 29.52 -12.39 21.17
N ALA A 231 29.82 -12.52 22.47
CA ALA A 231 29.10 -11.83 23.53
C ALA A 231 29.16 -10.30 23.41
N MET A 232 30.32 -9.75 23.02
CA MET A 232 30.49 -8.31 22.78
C MET A 232 29.66 -7.84 21.58
N LEU A 233 29.65 -8.61 20.48
CA LEU A 233 28.86 -8.28 19.30
C LEU A 233 27.35 -8.35 19.59
N GLU A 234 26.92 -9.33 20.37
CA GLU A 234 25.53 -9.46 20.84
C GLU A 234 25.12 -8.26 21.69
N ALA A 235 25.95 -7.87 22.66
CA ALA A 235 25.71 -6.70 23.50
C ALA A 235 25.64 -5.39 22.69
N GLN A 236 26.28 -5.33 21.52
CA GLN A 236 26.18 -4.18 20.61
C GLN A 236 24.92 -4.17 19.74
N GLY A 237 24.24 -5.31 19.61
CA GLY A 237 22.87 -5.41 19.09
C GLY A 237 22.68 -6.26 17.83
N LEU A 238 23.68 -7.02 17.37
CA LEU A 238 23.69 -7.79 16.11
C LEU A 238 23.39 -6.99 14.81
N PRO A 239 24.09 -7.25 13.69
CA PRO A 239 23.82 -6.55 12.43
C PRO A 239 22.42 -6.83 11.89
N ARG A 240 21.55 -5.79 11.82
CA ARG A 240 20.15 -5.95 11.43
C ARG A 240 19.97 -6.56 10.05
N ARG A 241 20.75 -6.10 9.06
CA ARG A 241 20.59 -6.54 7.66
C ARG A 241 20.93 -8.02 7.50
N SER A 242 21.99 -8.48 8.17
CA SER A 242 22.39 -9.89 8.15
C SER A 242 21.36 -10.77 8.86
N ILE A 243 20.82 -10.33 9.99
CA ILE A 243 19.72 -11.05 10.66
C ILE A 243 18.47 -11.10 9.77
N GLU A 244 18.09 -9.97 9.17
CA GLU A 244 16.94 -9.91 8.26
C GLU A 244 17.11 -10.80 7.03
N ALA A 245 18.32 -10.92 6.49
CA ALA A 245 18.63 -11.81 5.38
C ALA A 245 18.66 -13.28 5.81
N TYR A 246 19.15 -13.58 7.02
CA TYR A 246 19.24 -14.93 7.55
C TYR A 246 17.87 -15.51 7.91
N LEU A 247 17.01 -14.72 8.56
CA LEU A 247 15.67 -15.15 8.96
C LEU A 247 14.61 -14.92 7.86
N ASP A 248 14.85 -13.98 6.95
CA ASP A 248 13.99 -13.65 5.81
C ASP A 248 12.49 -13.62 6.12
N GLY A 249 11.68 -14.50 5.51
CA GLY A 249 10.22 -14.57 5.71
C GLY A 249 9.79 -14.91 7.13
N LYS A 250 10.67 -15.46 7.97
CA LYS A 250 10.38 -15.78 9.38
C LYS A 250 10.22 -14.53 10.26
N LEU A 251 10.60 -13.36 9.74
CA LEU A 251 10.36 -12.06 10.40
C LEU A 251 9.06 -11.39 9.94
N ASP A 252 8.37 -11.95 8.96
CA ASP A 252 7.10 -11.42 8.48
C ASP A 252 5.96 -12.09 9.26
N LEU A 253 5.08 -11.28 9.84
CA LEU A 253 3.95 -11.68 10.66
C LEU A 253 2.65 -11.13 10.05
N GLU A 254 1.64 -11.98 9.94
CA GLU A 254 0.26 -11.53 9.75
C GLU A 254 -0.33 -11.17 11.11
N VAL A 255 -0.79 -9.94 11.25
CA VAL A 255 -1.30 -9.42 12.52
C VAL A 255 -2.60 -8.66 12.29
N ASP A 256 -3.48 -8.66 13.29
CA ASP A 256 -4.64 -7.79 13.28
C ASP A 256 -4.20 -6.31 13.40
N THR A 257 -4.80 -5.41 12.63
CA THR A 257 -4.42 -3.99 12.63
C THR A 257 -4.71 -3.28 13.96
N SER A 258 -5.63 -3.80 14.77
CA SER A 258 -6.00 -3.29 16.08
C SER A 258 -4.89 -3.46 17.12
N VAL A 259 -4.04 -4.49 16.99
CA VAL A 259 -2.92 -4.70 17.93
C VAL A 259 -1.84 -3.63 17.76
N LEU A 260 -1.77 -3.02 16.57
CA LEU A 260 -0.82 -1.95 16.25
C LEU A 260 -1.41 -0.58 16.62
N HIS A 261 -1.61 -0.34 17.91
CA HIS A 261 -2.09 0.95 18.44
C HIS A 261 -0.94 1.85 18.89
N LYS A 262 0.21 1.30 19.30
CA LYS A 262 1.38 2.07 19.76
C LYS A 262 2.47 2.20 18.69
N GLY A 263 3.07 3.38 18.63
CA GLY A 263 4.21 3.70 17.78
C GLY A 263 5.38 4.30 18.54
N ILE A 264 6.57 4.11 17.99
CA ILE A 264 7.79 4.69 18.55
C ILE A 264 7.96 6.15 18.10
N ASN A 265 8.23 7.03 19.06
CA ASN A 265 8.69 8.38 18.76
C ASN A 265 10.23 8.39 18.76
N PHE A 266 10.86 8.13 17.62
CA PHE A 266 12.33 8.01 17.51
C PHE A 266 13.12 9.14 18.21
N PRO A 267 12.75 10.43 18.09
CA PRO A 267 13.39 11.48 18.86
C PRO A 267 13.30 11.34 20.38
N ARG A 268 12.14 10.93 20.92
CA ARG A 268 11.94 10.75 22.35
C ARG A 268 12.51 9.43 22.88
N SER A 269 12.32 8.33 22.15
CA SER A 269 12.84 7.00 22.50
C SER A 269 14.35 6.87 22.32
N PHE A 270 14.94 7.65 21.40
CA PHE A 270 16.38 7.77 21.20
C PHE A 270 16.80 9.25 21.13
N PRO A 271 16.91 9.94 22.29
CA PRO A 271 17.26 11.36 22.36
C PRO A 271 18.60 11.65 21.70
N ASN A 272 19.59 10.80 21.95
CA ASN A 272 20.90 10.92 21.34
C ASN A 272 20.88 10.52 19.85
N ARG A 273 21.28 11.45 18.98
CA ARG A 273 21.32 11.26 17.53
C ARG A 273 22.24 10.12 17.09
N ALA A 274 23.35 9.88 17.79
CA ALA A 274 24.26 8.77 17.51
C ALA A 274 23.61 7.42 17.83
N LEU A 275 22.92 7.31 18.98
CA LEU A 275 22.14 6.12 19.34
C LEU A 275 21.01 5.87 18.34
N ARG A 276 20.29 6.91 17.92
CA ARG A 276 19.24 6.81 16.90
C ARG A 276 19.78 6.27 15.57
N ARG A 277 20.97 6.73 15.16
CA ARG A 277 21.64 6.22 13.96
C ARG A 277 22.08 4.77 14.14
N LYS A 278 22.60 4.41 15.32
CA LYS A 278 22.98 3.02 15.66
C LYS A 278 21.78 2.08 15.61
N ALA A 279 20.68 2.43 16.27
CA ALA A 279 19.43 1.66 16.33
C ALA A 279 18.93 1.26 14.92
N SER A 280 19.05 2.14 13.92
CA SER A 280 18.65 1.83 12.55
C SER A 280 19.45 0.71 11.85
N ASN A 281 20.61 0.31 12.40
CA ASN A 281 21.51 -0.69 11.84
C ASN A 281 21.65 -1.96 12.69
N VAL A 282 21.09 -1.99 13.90
CA VAL A 282 21.17 -3.15 14.81
C VAL A 282 19.79 -3.76 15.06
N PHE A 283 19.74 -5.06 15.30
CA PHE A 283 18.49 -5.80 15.50
C PHE A 283 18.01 -5.78 16.96
N ILE A 284 18.93 -5.78 17.93
CA ILE A 284 18.61 -5.77 19.35
C ILE A 284 18.81 -4.35 19.88
N TRP A 285 17.77 -3.76 20.46
CA TRP A 285 17.78 -2.41 20.98
C TRP A 285 17.87 -2.41 22.50
N PRO A 286 18.93 -1.81 23.08
CA PRO A 286 19.07 -1.67 24.53
C PRO A 286 18.31 -0.45 25.06
N GLY A 287 18.18 -0.39 26.38
CA GLY A 287 17.58 0.74 27.11
C GLY A 287 16.06 0.80 27.00
N ASP A 288 15.48 1.87 27.52
CA ASP A 288 14.04 2.00 27.77
C ASP A 288 13.26 2.67 26.62
N TRP A 289 13.62 2.34 25.38
CA TRP A 289 13.02 2.98 24.19
C TRP A 289 11.51 2.73 24.06
N ASP A 290 11.03 1.65 24.67
CA ASP A 290 9.65 1.19 24.70
C ASP A 290 8.80 1.80 25.82
N LEU A 291 9.39 2.55 26.77
CA LEU A 291 8.62 3.26 27.80
C LEU A 291 7.99 4.56 27.28
N VAL A 292 8.52 5.11 26.18
CA VAL A 292 8.03 6.36 25.58
C VAL A 292 7.41 6.07 24.22
N LEU A 293 6.15 5.65 24.26
CA LEU A 293 5.35 5.34 23.08
C LEU A 293 4.29 6.41 22.84
N THR A 294 3.83 6.49 21.60
CA THR A 294 2.75 7.38 21.18
C THR A 294 1.60 6.57 20.62
N GLU A 295 0.37 6.97 20.93
CA GLU A 295 -0.83 6.39 20.32
C GLU A 295 -0.88 6.76 18.84
N LEU A 296 -1.00 5.74 17.98
CA LEU A 296 -1.05 5.93 16.52
C LEU A 296 -2.38 6.52 16.08
N ALA A 297 -3.44 6.28 16.85
CA ALA A 297 -4.77 6.84 16.62
C ALA A 297 -4.75 8.38 16.60
N GLU A 298 -3.85 9.00 17.37
CA GLU A 298 -3.71 10.45 17.52
C GLU A 298 -2.63 11.06 16.60
N SER A 299 -2.05 10.26 15.69
CA SER A 299 -0.97 10.75 14.83
C SER A 299 -1.48 11.61 13.68
N ASP A 300 -0.71 12.63 13.27
CA ASP A 300 -1.03 13.46 12.08
C ASP A 300 -1.28 12.62 10.81
N ARG A 301 -0.67 11.43 10.72
CA ARG A 301 -0.86 10.53 9.58
C ARG A 301 -2.24 9.88 9.63
N ARG A 302 -2.70 9.48 10.81
CA ARG A 302 -4.03 8.93 11.01
C ARG A 302 -5.08 9.99 10.69
N GLU A 303 -4.94 11.18 11.26
CA GLU A 303 -5.82 12.33 11.01
C GLU A 303 -5.90 12.65 9.51
N PHE A 304 -4.76 12.80 8.83
CA PHE A 304 -4.72 13.09 7.39
C PHE A 304 -5.43 12.04 6.53
N ILE A 305 -5.26 10.75 6.84
CA ILE A 305 -5.91 9.68 6.09
C ILE A 305 -7.42 9.61 6.38
N THR A 306 -7.82 9.82 7.63
CA THR A 306 -9.23 9.90 8.02
C THR A 306 -9.94 11.06 7.32
N ASP A 307 -9.34 12.25 7.38
CA ASP A 307 -9.85 13.48 6.72
C ASP A 307 -10.04 13.26 5.21
N LEU A 308 -9.03 12.71 4.54
CA LEU A 308 -9.11 12.41 3.12
C LEU A 308 -10.23 11.42 2.79
N TRP A 309 -10.38 10.37 3.61
CA TRP A 309 -11.39 9.34 3.37
C TRP A 309 -12.80 9.85 3.62
N GLN A 310 -13.00 10.68 4.65
CA GLN A 310 -14.29 11.32 4.94
C GLN A 310 -14.72 12.25 3.79
N HIS A 311 -13.77 13.01 3.24
CA HIS A 311 -14.02 13.95 2.14
C HIS A 311 -13.80 13.33 0.74
N ARG A 312 -13.85 12.00 0.61
CA ARG A 312 -13.50 11.31 -0.66
C ARG A 312 -14.37 11.67 -1.86
N LEU A 313 -15.57 12.22 -1.64
CA LEU A 313 -16.45 12.75 -2.70
C LEU A 313 -15.97 14.10 -3.25
N ASP A 314 -15.42 14.94 -2.37
CA ASP A 314 -14.88 16.25 -2.71
C ASP A 314 -13.65 16.55 -1.84
N LEU A 315 -12.48 16.32 -2.43
CA LEU A 315 -11.21 16.51 -1.74
C LEU A 315 -10.92 17.99 -1.42
N THR A 316 -11.59 18.94 -2.10
CA THR A 316 -11.40 20.37 -1.82
C THR A 316 -11.98 20.77 -0.46
N ALA A 317 -12.95 20.00 0.05
CA ALA A 317 -13.52 20.19 1.39
C ALA A 317 -12.61 19.68 2.52
N SER A 318 -11.54 18.94 2.21
CA SER A 318 -10.67 18.34 3.23
C SER A 318 -9.76 19.35 3.93
N HIS A 319 -9.48 19.13 5.22
CA HIS A 319 -8.51 19.93 5.96
C HIS A 319 -7.10 19.81 5.37
N GLY A 320 -6.76 18.63 4.83
CA GLY A 320 -5.52 18.38 4.10
C GLY A 320 -5.35 19.28 2.88
N TYR A 321 -6.41 19.47 2.09
CA TYR A 321 -6.40 20.41 0.95
C TYR A 321 -6.20 21.84 1.42
N ALA A 322 -7.02 22.32 2.37
CA ALA A 322 -6.92 23.68 2.90
C ALA A 322 -5.51 24.00 3.45
N ARG A 323 -4.89 23.07 4.16
CA ARG A 323 -3.52 23.23 4.69
C ARG A 323 -2.47 23.34 3.59
N LEU A 324 -2.59 22.53 2.54
CA LEU A 324 -1.66 22.56 1.40
C LEU A 324 -1.85 23.84 0.56
N LEU A 325 -3.09 24.27 0.37
CA LEU A 325 -3.42 25.51 -0.31
C LEU A 325 -2.86 26.72 0.44
N ALA A 326 -3.06 26.80 1.75
CA ALA A 326 -2.51 27.87 2.56
C ALA A 326 -0.97 27.91 2.53
N ALA A 327 -0.30 26.77 2.39
CA ALA A 327 1.16 26.73 2.20
C ALA A 327 1.59 27.26 0.83
N LEU A 328 0.82 26.96 -0.22
CA LEU A 328 1.01 27.51 -1.56
C LEU A 328 0.84 29.03 -1.57
N GLU A 329 -0.24 29.56 -0.99
CA GLU A 329 -0.56 30.99 -0.92
C GLU A 329 0.51 31.79 -0.16
N ARG A 330 1.12 31.19 0.87
CA ARG A 330 2.27 31.79 1.60
C ARG A 330 3.59 31.74 0.81
N GLY A 331 3.61 31.25 -0.43
CA GLY A 331 4.82 31.11 -1.24
C GLY A 331 5.75 29.98 -0.77
N ALA A 332 5.26 29.06 0.07
CA ALA A 332 6.01 27.94 0.62
C ALA A 332 5.40 26.58 0.23
N PRO A 333 5.25 26.29 -1.07
CA PRO A 333 4.63 25.05 -1.53
C PRO A 333 5.39 23.82 -1.02
N VAL A 334 4.65 22.78 -0.67
CA VAL A 334 5.25 21.52 -0.22
C VAL A 334 6.10 20.92 -1.34
N SER A 335 7.35 20.60 -1.02
CA SER A 335 8.31 20.01 -1.94
C SER A 335 9.04 18.83 -1.31
N SER A 336 9.10 17.71 -2.04
CA SER A 336 9.82 16.50 -1.65
C SER A 336 10.72 16.05 -2.80
N HIS A 337 11.97 16.51 -2.80
CA HIS A 337 12.99 16.06 -3.75
C HIS A 337 13.29 14.56 -3.64
N ARG A 338 12.93 13.89 -2.54
CA ARG A 338 13.10 12.43 -2.42
C ARG A 338 12.03 11.66 -3.17
N GLN A 339 10.84 12.23 -3.33
CA GLN A 339 9.74 11.62 -4.08
C GLN A 339 9.53 12.29 -5.44
N GLY A 340 10.26 13.37 -5.72
CA GLY A 340 10.08 14.19 -6.90
C GLY A 340 8.76 14.97 -6.91
N ILE A 341 8.17 15.24 -5.74
CA ILE A 341 6.86 15.90 -5.63
C ILE A 341 7.06 17.41 -5.42
N LEU A 342 6.35 18.23 -6.19
CA LEU A 342 6.18 19.66 -5.95
C LEU A 342 4.71 20.05 -6.04
N LEU A 343 4.17 20.67 -4.99
CA LEU A 343 2.76 21.08 -4.92
C LEU A 343 2.63 22.60 -5.10
N ASN A 344 3.00 23.10 -6.27
CA ASN A 344 3.03 24.53 -6.61
C ASN A 344 1.79 25.04 -7.38
N SER A 345 0.72 24.24 -7.41
CA SER A 345 -0.57 24.64 -7.97
C SER A 345 -1.69 23.84 -7.30
N GLU A 346 -2.90 24.39 -7.32
CA GLU A 346 -4.10 23.70 -6.82
C GLU A 346 -4.32 22.35 -7.50
N ALA A 347 -4.15 22.30 -8.83
CA ALA A 347 -4.27 21.06 -9.59
C ALA A 347 -3.30 19.99 -9.08
N ARG A 348 -2.03 20.34 -8.80
CA ARG A 348 -1.05 19.39 -8.24
C ARG A 348 -1.38 18.98 -6.81
N ILE A 349 -1.93 19.87 -6.00
CA ILE A 349 -2.43 19.53 -4.65
C ILE A 349 -3.55 18.49 -4.78
N LEU A 350 -4.54 18.72 -5.65
CA LEU A 350 -5.63 17.78 -5.87
C LEU A 350 -5.13 16.45 -6.40
N THR A 351 -4.24 16.44 -7.41
CA THR A 351 -3.63 15.19 -7.91
C THR A 351 -2.89 14.43 -6.81
N TYR A 352 -2.22 15.13 -5.90
CA TYR A 352 -1.55 14.51 -4.75
C TYR A 352 -2.54 13.82 -3.83
N LEU A 353 -3.64 14.49 -3.45
CA LEU A 353 -4.68 13.92 -2.60
C LEU A 353 -5.45 12.78 -3.29
N GLN A 354 -5.78 12.94 -4.57
CA GLN A 354 -6.42 11.90 -5.39
C GLN A 354 -5.57 10.63 -5.43
N ARG A 355 -4.24 10.73 -5.47
CA ARG A 355 -3.37 9.56 -5.43
C ARG A 355 -3.49 8.79 -4.11
N TYR A 356 -3.63 9.49 -2.98
CA TYR A 356 -3.88 8.83 -1.70
C TYR A 356 -5.28 8.20 -1.67
N ARG A 357 -6.31 8.91 -2.15
CA ARG A 357 -7.68 8.39 -2.25
C ARG A 357 -7.71 7.11 -3.07
N LEU A 358 -7.17 7.13 -4.29
CA LEU A 358 -7.14 5.98 -5.18
C LEU A 358 -6.33 4.81 -4.61
N TYR A 359 -5.32 5.09 -3.78
CA TYR A 359 -4.60 4.03 -3.07
C TYR A 359 -5.44 3.39 -1.95
N MET A 360 -6.29 4.16 -1.28
CA MET A 360 -7.26 3.61 -0.34
C MET A 360 -8.33 2.81 -1.06
N GLU A 361 -8.77 3.23 -2.24
CA GLU A 361 -9.71 2.46 -3.06
C GLU A 361 -9.12 1.13 -3.54
N ASP A 362 -7.87 1.15 -3.98
CA ASP A 362 -7.13 -0.09 -4.30
C ASP A 362 -7.09 -1.04 -3.10
N MET A 363 -6.77 -0.51 -1.92
CA MET A 363 -6.68 -1.30 -0.69
C MET A 363 -8.06 -1.78 -0.22
N SER A 364 -9.13 -1.02 -0.47
CA SER A 364 -10.51 -1.43 -0.17
C SER A 364 -10.97 -2.57 -1.08
N CYS A 365 -10.52 -2.58 -2.34
CA CYS A 365 -10.90 -3.58 -3.33
C CYS A 365 -10.09 -4.88 -3.18
N PHE A 366 -8.77 -4.77 -3.07
CA PHE A 366 -7.85 -5.91 -3.13
C PHE A 366 -7.20 -6.25 -1.79
N GLY A 367 -7.49 -5.47 -0.74
CA GLY A 367 -6.90 -5.64 0.57
C GLY A 367 -5.47 -5.11 0.68
N PHE A 368 -4.82 -5.46 1.79
CA PHE A 368 -3.47 -5.00 2.08
C PHE A 368 -2.42 -5.82 1.33
N LYS A 369 -1.72 -5.21 0.37
CA LYS A 369 -0.62 -5.88 -0.37
C LYS A 369 0.73 -5.57 0.26
N ALA A 370 1.34 -6.54 0.94
CA ALA A 370 2.63 -6.35 1.65
C ALA A 370 3.75 -5.81 0.74
N SER A 371 3.78 -6.25 -0.52
CA SER A 371 4.76 -5.90 -1.55
C SER A 371 4.62 -4.50 -2.12
N MET A 372 3.49 -3.81 -1.91
CA MET A 372 3.28 -2.46 -2.46
C MET A 372 4.06 -1.39 -1.69
N GLY A 373 4.83 -0.56 -2.41
CA GLY A 373 5.61 0.56 -1.88
C GLY A 373 7.03 0.19 -1.43
N SER A 374 7.93 1.18 -1.34
CA SER A 374 9.36 0.95 -1.07
C SER A 374 9.68 0.26 0.26
N ASP A 375 8.80 0.34 1.26
CA ASP A 375 9.04 -0.19 2.60
C ASP A 375 7.85 -1.02 3.10
N ARG A 376 8.13 -2.27 3.48
CA ARG A 376 7.21 -3.12 4.29
C ARG A 376 6.90 -2.43 5.63
N LEU A 377 5.73 -2.71 6.21
CA LEU A 377 5.38 -2.21 7.55
C LEU A 377 6.39 -2.72 8.57
N GLY A 378 7.21 -1.82 9.11
CA GLY A 378 8.17 -2.21 10.14
C GLY A 378 7.54 -2.18 11.53
N VAL A 379 7.84 -3.20 12.34
CA VAL A 379 7.55 -3.24 13.78
C VAL A 379 8.81 -3.59 14.58
N ALA A 380 8.81 -3.28 15.87
CA ALA A 380 9.77 -3.77 16.84
C ALA A 380 9.02 -4.53 17.95
N ILE A 381 9.69 -5.45 18.63
CA ILE A 381 9.15 -6.14 19.81
C ILE A 381 9.64 -5.43 21.07
N ASP A 382 8.75 -5.01 21.95
CA ASP A 382 9.11 -4.39 23.24
C ASP A 382 9.62 -5.39 24.29
N ARG A 383 9.88 -4.94 25.52
CA ARG A 383 10.38 -5.83 26.60
C ARG A 383 9.41 -6.95 26.99
N ASP A 384 8.11 -6.73 26.80
CA ASP A 384 7.04 -7.63 27.22
C ASP A 384 6.58 -8.56 26.09
N GLY A 385 7.04 -8.29 24.87
CA GLY A 385 6.69 -9.07 23.67
C GLY A 385 5.59 -8.44 22.83
N ASN A 386 5.17 -7.20 23.07
CA ASN A 386 4.18 -6.53 22.25
C ASN A 386 4.81 -5.95 20.97
N LEU A 387 3.98 -5.81 19.93
CA LEU A 387 4.39 -5.24 18.65
C LEU A 387 4.25 -3.72 18.67
N ILE A 388 5.38 -3.03 18.53
CA ILE A 388 5.47 -1.57 18.48
C ILE A 388 5.74 -1.10 17.06
N LYS A 389 4.93 -0.18 16.57
CA LYS A 389 5.10 0.36 15.22
C LYS A 389 6.33 1.26 15.10
N ILE A 390 7.16 1.03 14.08
CA ILE A 390 8.28 1.93 13.75
C ILE A 390 7.99 2.83 12.53
N ASN A 391 8.83 3.84 12.29
CA ASN A 391 8.70 4.86 11.22
C ASN A 391 8.90 4.33 9.78
N LYS A 392 8.14 3.30 9.40
CA LYS A 392 8.15 2.65 8.08
C LYS A 392 6.74 2.23 7.69
N GLY A 393 6.16 2.86 6.66
CA GLY A 393 4.80 2.54 6.19
C GLY A 393 3.67 3.05 7.10
N LEU A 394 3.86 4.16 7.82
CA LEU A 394 2.84 4.73 8.70
C LEU A 394 1.53 5.10 7.96
N HIS A 395 1.62 5.69 6.76
CA HIS A 395 0.42 5.99 5.97
C HIS A 395 -0.35 4.72 5.57
N ARG A 396 0.37 3.66 5.18
CA ARG A 396 -0.24 2.39 4.77
C ARG A 396 -0.99 1.71 5.92
N LEU A 397 -0.41 1.73 7.13
CA LEU A 397 -1.10 1.25 8.32
C LEU A 397 -2.33 2.12 8.64
N ALA A 398 -2.18 3.44 8.60
CA ALA A 398 -3.30 4.35 8.84
C ALA A 398 -4.45 4.12 7.85
N MET A 399 -4.15 3.87 6.57
CA MET A 399 -5.14 3.50 5.54
C MET A 399 -5.84 2.19 5.88
N ALA A 400 -5.08 1.12 6.18
CA ALA A 400 -5.65 -0.17 6.55
C ALA A 400 -6.59 -0.04 7.75
N GLN A 401 -6.19 0.71 8.79
CA GLN A 401 -7.00 0.98 9.96
C GLN A 401 -8.23 1.87 9.66
N VAL A 402 -8.18 2.78 8.68
CA VAL A 402 -9.34 3.65 8.33
C VAL A 402 -10.37 2.81 7.58
N LEU A 403 -9.89 1.95 6.70
CA LEU A 403 -10.70 1.06 5.90
C LEU A 403 -11.27 -0.13 6.69
N GLY A 404 -10.81 -0.35 7.93
CA GLY A 404 -11.22 -1.50 8.73
C GLY A 404 -10.67 -2.83 8.20
N ILE A 405 -9.51 -2.81 7.55
CA ILE A 405 -8.82 -4.02 7.11
C ILE A 405 -8.29 -4.72 8.36
N GLN A 406 -8.77 -5.94 8.59
CA GLN A 406 -8.44 -6.68 9.79
C GLN A 406 -6.96 -7.09 9.80
N ARG A 407 -6.44 -7.68 8.72
CA ARG A 407 -5.09 -8.27 8.72
C ARG A 407 -4.10 -7.52 7.85
N VAL A 408 -2.88 -7.36 8.36
CA VAL A 408 -1.75 -6.80 7.62
C VAL A 408 -0.47 -7.59 7.87
N THR A 409 0.36 -7.68 6.85
CA THR A 409 1.72 -8.21 6.99
C THR A 409 2.65 -7.13 7.55
N VAL A 410 3.27 -7.41 8.70
CA VAL A 410 4.35 -6.61 9.28
C VAL A 410 5.66 -7.37 9.26
N ARG A 411 6.77 -6.63 9.23
CA ARG A 411 8.12 -7.18 9.35
C ARG A 411 8.76 -6.72 10.64
N ILE A 412 9.23 -7.66 11.45
CA ILE A 412 10.04 -7.38 12.63
C ILE A 412 11.41 -6.85 12.18
N ARG A 413 11.74 -5.65 12.64
CA ARG A 413 12.99 -4.94 12.30
C ARG A 413 13.92 -4.81 13.48
N ALA A 414 13.39 -4.92 14.70
CA ALA A 414 14.16 -4.89 15.92
C ALA A 414 13.41 -5.58 17.06
N ILE A 415 14.14 -5.92 18.12
CA ILE A 415 13.61 -6.50 19.35
C ILE A 415 14.28 -5.84 20.56
N HIS A 416 13.55 -5.77 21.67
CA HIS A 416 14.07 -5.26 22.93
C HIS A 416 15.13 -6.20 23.50
N GLN A 417 16.20 -5.65 24.09
CA GLN A 417 17.28 -6.43 24.68
C GLN A 417 16.79 -7.38 25.79
N LEU A 418 15.91 -6.92 26.68
CA LEU A 418 15.36 -7.76 27.74
C LEU A 418 14.55 -8.94 27.19
N TRP A 419 13.73 -8.70 26.16
CA TRP A 419 12.97 -9.77 25.49
C TRP A 419 13.92 -10.78 24.83
N TRP A 420 14.96 -10.30 24.14
CA TRP A 420 16.01 -11.15 23.57
C TRP A 420 16.68 -12.04 24.63
N LEU A 421 17.13 -11.45 25.75
CA LEU A 421 17.77 -12.18 26.85
C LEU A 421 16.83 -13.24 27.44
N GLN A 422 15.55 -12.91 27.61
CA GLN A 422 14.55 -13.84 28.10
C GLN A 422 14.36 -15.03 27.15
N LYS A 423 14.20 -14.78 25.84
CA LYS A 423 13.89 -15.85 24.86
C LYS A 423 15.10 -16.69 24.49
N LYS A 424 16.31 -16.12 24.44
CA LYS A 424 17.51 -16.92 24.19
C LYS A 424 17.87 -17.81 25.38
N GLY A 425 17.58 -17.36 26.61
CA GLY A 425 18.00 -18.02 27.84
C GLY A 425 19.52 -18.09 27.96
N ARG A 426 20.05 -19.29 28.21
CA ARG A 426 21.50 -19.56 28.29
C ARG A 426 22.12 -19.96 26.95
N ALA A 427 21.32 -20.08 25.89
CA ALA A 427 21.84 -20.46 24.59
C ALA A 427 22.69 -19.32 23.98
N GLU A 428 23.61 -19.72 23.10
CA GLU A 428 24.50 -18.81 22.37
C GLU A 428 24.43 -19.08 20.87
N GLY A 429 24.88 -18.10 20.08
CA GLY A 429 25.03 -18.19 18.64
C GLY A 429 23.78 -18.74 17.94
N LYS A 430 23.96 -19.77 17.10
CA LYS A 430 22.87 -20.36 16.33
C LYS A 430 21.73 -20.90 17.20
N ALA A 431 22.04 -21.49 18.36
CA ALA A 431 21.02 -22.01 19.26
C ALA A 431 20.19 -20.88 19.90
N ALA A 432 20.82 -19.76 20.26
CA ALA A 432 20.12 -18.56 20.74
C ALA A 432 19.14 -18.04 19.69
N LEU A 433 19.58 -17.96 18.43
CA LEU A 433 18.74 -17.47 17.35
C LEU A 433 17.57 -18.42 17.05
N ALA A 434 17.79 -19.73 17.14
CA ALA A 434 16.72 -20.73 16.98
C ALA A 434 15.65 -20.61 18.07
N ASN A 435 16.04 -20.37 19.32
CA ASN A 435 15.09 -20.14 20.41
C ASN A 435 14.25 -18.87 20.17
N VAL A 436 14.88 -17.80 19.69
CA VAL A 436 14.20 -16.55 19.35
C VAL A 436 13.27 -16.75 18.16
N GLU A 437 13.69 -17.47 17.12
CA GLU A 437 12.85 -17.83 15.98
C GLU A 437 11.59 -18.60 16.42
N SER A 438 11.73 -19.58 17.32
CA SER A 438 10.60 -20.32 17.89
C SER A 438 9.65 -19.41 18.69
N ALA A 439 10.20 -18.46 19.46
CA ALA A 439 9.41 -17.47 20.17
C ALA A 439 8.65 -16.53 19.22
N LEU A 440 9.26 -16.14 18.09
CA LEU A 440 8.60 -15.35 17.05
C LEU A 440 7.46 -16.12 16.37
N ALA A 441 7.65 -17.41 16.08
CA ALA A 441 6.59 -18.26 15.53
C ALA A 441 5.42 -18.40 16.51
N THR A 442 5.70 -18.54 17.80
CA THR A 442 4.68 -18.56 18.85
C THR A 442 3.91 -17.24 18.90
N LEU A 443 4.61 -16.11 18.79
CA LEU A 443 3.99 -14.79 18.71
C LEU A 443 3.10 -14.68 17.45
N ALA A 444 3.58 -15.15 16.30
CA ALA A 444 2.81 -15.19 15.06
C ALA A 444 1.48 -15.93 15.22
N ASN A 445 1.49 -17.09 15.87
CA ASN A 445 0.29 -17.88 16.10
C ASN A 445 -0.68 -17.18 17.04
N ARG A 446 -0.20 -16.58 18.14
CA ARG A 446 -1.05 -15.78 19.04
C ARG A 446 -1.75 -14.63 18.32
N GLN A 447 -1.06 -13.97 17.39
CA GLN A 447 -1.63 -12.88 16.60
C GLN A 447 -2.56 -13.38 15.47
N ARG A 448 -2.60 -14.69 15.21
CA ARG A 448 -3.54 -15.29 14.26
C ARG A 448 -4.87 -15.70 14.90
N ASP A 449 -4.83 -16.05 16.18
CA ASP A 449 -5.98 -16.58 16.93
C ASP A 449 -6.80 -15.47 17.64
N VAL A 450 -6.26 -14.26 17.69
CA VAL A 450 -6.99 -13.00 18.01
C VAL A 450 -7.55 -12.43 16.73
#